data_AF-A0A9D2QLY0-F1
#
_entry.id   AF-A0A9D2QLY0-F1
#
_cell.length_a   1.000
_cell.length_b   1.000
_cell.length_c   1.000
_cell.angle_alpha   90.00
_cell.angle_beta   90.00
_cell.angle_gamma   90.00
#
_symmetry.space_group_name_H-M   'P 1'
#
loop_
_entity.id
_entity.type
_entity.pdbx_description
1 polymer ?
#
loop_
_entity_poly.entity_id
_entity_poly.type
_entity_poly.pdbx_seq_one_letter_code
_entity_poly.pdbx_strand_id
1 'polypeptide(L)'
;MKNLLICQSSEYDCGPVSLINGIRYLFEREEIFPDLIKFIMLYCMDTYNSEGELCKRGTSAAAMNFITNWLNHFSETRRFPIHCEFLSGEDVVVEKGSRIYEALNEGAAVVLHVFLEVAHYVLLTGIEGDKAILFDPYYEEEGTPEFDAEYYTEGIFFINDQPKRANRAVTLERLNRFTKDYYEMGEYECREAVIMYNTSLKK
;
A
#
# COMPACT_ATOMS: atom_id res chain seq x y z
N MET A 1 12.07 -9.76 14.39
CA MET A 1 10.61 -9.74 14.52
C MET A 1 10.00 -8.47 13.92
N LYS A 2 9.50 -8.57 12.67
CA LYS A 2 8.73 -7.49 12.04
C LYS A 2 7.61 -6.94 12.93
N ASN A 3 7.20 -5.71 12.62
CA ASN A 3 6.30 -4.92 13.45
C ASN A 3 4.82 -5.27 13.23
N LEU A 4 3.95 -4.98 14.21
CA LEU A 4 2.50 -4.91 13.94
C LEU A 4 2.26 -3.85 12.86
N LEU A 5 1.37 -4.11 11.92
CA LEU A 5 0.90 -3.09 10.99
C LEU A 5 -0.19 -2.25 11.66
N ILE A 6 -0.37 -1.01 11.20
CA ILE A 6 -1.26 -0.04 11.83
C ILE A 6 -2.38 0.37 10.87
N CYS A 7 -3.53 0.65 11.46
CA CYS A 7 -4.66 1.26 10.77
C CYS A 7 -4.43 2.76 10.59
N GLN A 8 -5.14 3.36 9.64
CA GLN A 8 -5.14 4.81 9.44
C GLN A 8 -5.80 5.52 10.62
N SER A 9 -5.37 6.75 10.88
CA SER A 9 -5.83 7.54 12.03
C SER A 9 -7.01 8.47 11.67
N SER A 10 -7.21 8.71 10.38
CA SER A 10 -8.22 9.59 9.81
C SER A 10 -8.76 9.01 8.50
N GLU A 11 -9.77 9.63 7.90
CA GLU A 11 -10.29 9.22 6.58
C GLU A 11 -9.34 9.50 5.40
N TYR A 12 -8.15 10.07 5.65
CA TYR A 12 -7.31 10.64 4.59
C TYR A 12 -5.83 10.22 4.62
N ASP A 13 -5.41 9.39 5.57
CA ASP A 13 -3.99 9.01 5.76
C ASP A 13 -3.65 7.59 5.30
N CYS A 14 -4.48 6.96 4.47
CA CYS A 14 -4.22 5.62 3.92
C CYS A 14 -2.86 5.51 3.19
N GLY A 15 -2.51 6.50 2.36
CA GLY A 15 -1.24 6.55 1.63
C GLY A 15 0.00 6.55 2.52
N PRO A 16 0.20 7.54 3.42
CA PRO A 16 1.34 7.55 4.33
C PRO A 16 1.35 6.33 5.27
N VAL A 17 0.19 5.87 5.73
CA VAL A 17 0.10 4.72 6.62
C VAL A 17 0.51 3.43 5.91
N SER A 18 0.10 3.23 4.65
CA SER A 18 0.53 2.08 3.84
C SER A 18 2.03 2.09 3.56
N LEU A 19 2.62 3.26 3.27
CA LEU A 19 4.09 3.40 3.16
C LEU A 19 4.80 3.05 4.48
N ILE A 20 4.31 3.57 5.62
CA ILE A 20 4.84 3.25 6.95
C ILE A 20 4.71 1.76 7.24
N ASN A 21 3.59 1.14 6.88
CA ASN A 21 3.39 -0.30 7.03
C ASN A 21 4.38 -1.09 6.16
N GLY A 22 4.71 -0.62 4.95
CA GLY A 22 5.77 -1.22 4.13
C GLY A 22 7.13 -1.24 4.83
N ILE A 23 7.51 -0.12 5.48
CA ILE A 23 8.73 -0.05 6.30
C ILE A 23 8.66 -1.00 7.50
N ARG A 24 7.54 -0.99 8.23
CA ARG A 24 7.29 -1.84 9.40
C ARG A 24 7.31 -3.34 9.06
N TYR A 25 6.88 -3.68 7.84
CA TYR A 25 6.94 -5.01 7.29
C TYR A 25 8.36 -5.38 6.85
N LEU A 26 9.18 -4.45 6.36
CA LEU A 26 10.49 -4.77 5.82
C LEU A 26 11.63 -4.75 6.85
N PHE A 27 11.48 -3.99 7.94
CA PHE A 27 12.54 -3.70 8.91
C PHE A 27 12.08 -3.90 10.36
N GLU A 28 13.04 -4.15 11.24
CA GLU A 28 12.85 -4.21 12.69
C GLU A 28 12.66 -2.80 13.26
N ARG A 29 11.96 -2.69 14.39
CA ARG A 29 11.63 -1.38 14.99
C ARG A 29 12.88 -0.55 15.27
N GLU A 30 13.92 -1.20 15.75
CA GLU A 30 15.18 -0.61 16.18
C GLU A 30 15.99 -0.05 15.01
N GLU A 31 15.68 -0.47 13.77
CA GLU A 31 16.32 -0.02 12.54
C GLU A 31 15.60 1.20 11.92
N ILE A 32 14.34 1.45 12.29
CA ILE A 32 13.50 2.46 11.66
C ILE A 32 13.82 3.85 12.23
N PHE A 33 14.24 4.74 11.35
CA PHE A 33 14.54 6.11 11.73
C PHE A 33 13.25 6.94 11.94
N PRO A 34 13.20 7.78 12.99
CA PRO A 34 12.01 8.59 13.27
C PRO A 34 11.76 9.71 12.24
N ASP A 35 12.82 10.23 11.60
CA ASP A 35 12.66 11.23 10.54
C ASP A 35 12.03 10.62 9.28
N LEU A 36 12.29 9.35 8.97
CA LEU A 36 11.61 8.62 7.90
C LEU A 36 10.09 8.63 8.07
N ILE A 37 9.60 8.30 9.27
CA ILE A 37 8.16 8.29 9.58
C ILE A 37 7.57 9.70 9.48
N LYS A 38 8.26 10.69 10.05
CA LYS A 38 7.84 12.10 10.00
C LYS A 38 7.69 12.59 8.56
N PHE A 39 8.66 12.29 7.69
CA PHE A 39 8.69 12.78 6.32
C PHE A 39 7.63 12.12 5.45
N ILE A 40 7.38 10.82 5.61
CA ILE A 40 6.28 10.14 4.93
C ILE A 40 4.94 10.82 5.24
N MET A 41 4.64 11.03 6.53
CA MET A 41 3.40 11.71 6.95
C MET A 41 3.33 13.14 6.39
N LEU A 42 4.43 13.89 6.43
CA LEU A 42 4.46 15.28 5.99
C LEU A 42 4.19 15.44 4.49
N TYR A 43 4.78 14.58 3.66
CA TYR A 43 4.72 14.73 2.21
C TYR A 43 3.57 13.99 1.53
N CYS A 44 2.98 12.97 2.18
CA CYS A 44 1.93 12.16 1.58
C CYS A 44 0.52 12.57 2.01
N MET A 45 0.31 13.82 2.41
CA MET A 45 -1.02 14.41 2.65
C MET A 45 -1.10 15.78 1.97
N ASP A 46 -0.84 15.78 0.66
CA ASP A 46 -0.52 16.97 -0.14
C ASP A 46 -1.73 17.55 -0.89
N THR A 47 -2.87 16.87 -0.86
CA THR A 47 -4.04 17.23 -1.66
C THR A 47 -5.05 18.08 -0.90
N TYR A 48 -5.98 18.68 -1.64
CA TYR A 48 -7.03 19.56 -1.12
C TYR A 48 -8.40 19.09 -1.61
N ASN A 49 -9.45 19.28 -0.79
CA ASN A 49 -10.82 19.09 -1.27
C ASN A 49 -11.32 20.29 -2.10
N SER A 50 -12.58 20.25 -2.54
CA SER A 50 -13.20 21.33 -3.33
C SER A 50 -13.27 22.67 -2.60
N GLU A 51 -13.27 22.64 -1.27
CA GLU A 51 -13.32 23.84 -0.40
C GLU A 51 -11.92 24.41 -0.11
N GLY A 52 -10.85 23.78 -0.64
CA GLY A 52 -9.48 24.21 -0.41
C GLY A 52 -8.91 23.81 0.96
N GLU A 53 -9.52 22.84 1.64
CA GLU A 53 -9.02 22.30 2.89
C GLU A 53 -7.92 21.28 2.62
N LEU A 54 -6.73 21.52 3.19
CA LEU A 54 -5.55 20.65 3.06
C LEU A 54 -5.80 19.26 3.68
N CYS A 55 -5.15 18.24 3.10
CA CYS A 55 -5.22 16.81 3.44
C CYS A 55 -6.53 16.11 3.09
N LYS A 56 -7.62 16.81 2.74
CA LYS A 56 -8.96 16.21 2.58
C LYS A 56 -9.22 15.47 1.25
N ARG A 57 -8.17 15.06 0.55
CA ARG A 57 -8.21 14.07 -0.54
C ARG A 57 -7.04 13.07 -0.45
N GLY A 58 -6.35 13.02 0.69
CA GLY A 58 -5.23 12.13 0.93
C GLY A 58 -3.97 12.43 0.11
N THR A 59 -3.37 11.39 -0.44
CA THR A 59 -2.08 11.43 -1.13
C THR A 59 -2.26 11.50 -2.64
N SER A 60 -1.45 12.33 -3.32
CA SER A 60 -1.39 12.32 -4.78
C SER A 60 -0.35 11.34 -5.35
N ALA A 61 -0.53 10.97 -6.61
CA ALA A 61 0.48 10.32 -7.44
C ALA A 61 1.86 11.00 -7.41
N ALA A 62 1.84 12.34 -7.44
CA ALA A 62 3.06 13.13 -7.41
C ALA A 62 3.78 13.01 -6.06
N ALA A 63 3.04 12.96 -4.95
CA ALA A 63 3.60 12.70 -3.64
C ALA A 63 4.17 11.28 -3.52
N MET A 64 3.49 10.27 -4.06
CA MET A 64 3.99 8.89 -4.11
C MET A 64 5.29 8.77 -4.91
N ASN A 65 5.38 9.41 -6.07
CA ASN A 65 6.61 9.46 -6.84
C ASN A 65 7.72 10.25 -6.10
N PHE A 66 7.38 11.40 -5.51
CA PHE A 66 8.34 12.20 -4.74
C PHE A 66 8.92 11.41 -3.57
N ILE A 67 8.08 10.78 -2.75
CA ILE A 67 8.54 10.03 -1.57
C ILE A 67 9.35 8.81 -1.96
N THR A 68 9.05 8.15 -3.08
CA THR A 68 9.86 7.06 -3.65
C THR A 68 11.28 7.53 -3.93
N ASN A 69 11.44 8.67 -4.62
CA ASN A 69 12.76 9.23 -4.91
C ASN A 69 13.47 9.69 -3.63
N TRP A 70 12.74 10.30 -2.71
CA TRP A 70 13.27 10.73 -1.43
C TRP A 70 13.77 9.55 -0.58
N LEU A 71 13.05 8.42 -0.54
CA LEU A 71 13.46 7.21 0.17
C LEU A 71 14.75 6.61 -0.41
N ASN A 72 14.91 6.62 -1.74
CA ASN A 72 16.15 6.20 -2.39
C ASN A 72 17.32 7.13 -2.00
N HIS A 73 17.13 8.45 -1.98
CA HIS A 73 18.18 9.36 -1.52
C HIS A 73 18.47 9.24 -0.01
N PHE A 74 17.44 8.98 0.79
CA PHE A 74 17.55 8.69 2.22
C PHE A 74 18.41 7.44 2.45
N SER A 75 18.21 6.39 1.64
CA SER A 75 19.01 5.16 1.67
C SER A 75 20.50 5.46 1.53
N GLU A 76 20.88 6.24 0.51
CA GLU A 76 22.28 6.61 0.26
C GLU A 76 22.87 7.43 1.42
N THR A 77 22.11 8.40 1.91
CA THR A 77 22.57 9.35 2.92
C THR A 77 22.70 8.71 4.31
N ARG A 78 21.75 7.85 4.69
CA ARG A 78 21.69 7.22 6.01
C ARG A 78 22.24 5.79 6.03
N ARG A 79 22.63 5.24 4.88
CA ARG A 79 22.98 3.82 4.70
C ARG A 79 21.88 2.89 5.19
N PHE A 80 20.63 3.28 4.93
CA PHE A 80 19.47 2.47 5.27
C PHE A 80 19.12 1.57 4.07
N PRO A 81 19.02 0.24 4.20
CA PRO A 81 18.95 -0.67 3.05
C PRO A 81 17.55 -0.75 2.42
N ILE A 82 16.94 0.40 2.14
CA ILE A 82 15.69 0.51 1.38
C ILE A 82 15.98 0.86 -0.09
N HIS A 83 15.24 0.23 -1.00
CA HIS A 83 15.16 0.67 -2.38
C HIS A 83 13.70 0.71 -2.82
N CYS A 84 13.31 1.75 -3.54
CA CYS A 84 11.93 1.94 -3.98
C CYS A 84 11.82 2.18 -5.48
N GLU A 85 10.74 1.67 -6.07
CA GLU A 85 10.36 1.89 -7.48
C GLU A 85 8.92 2.41 -7.52
N PHE A 86 8.67 3.47 -8.29
CA PHE A 86 7.33 3.99 -8.56
C PHE A 86 6.89 3.49 -9.93
N LEU A 87 5.71 2.89 -10.01
CA LEU A 87 5.06 2.44 -11.23
C LEU A 87 3.76 3.22 -11.42
N SER A 88 3.39 3.45 -12.68
CA SER A 88 2.13 4.10 -13.05
C SER A 88 1.61 3.56 -14.38
N GLY A 89 0.31 3.66 -14.63
CA GLY A 89 -0.23 3.32 -15.94
C GLY A 89 -0.25 1.81 -16.21
N GLU A 90 0.11 1.45 -17.44
CA GLU A 90 0.13 0.06 -17.93
C GLU A 90 1.15 -0.83 -17.22
N ASP A 91 2.15 -0.24 -16.54
CA ASP A 91 3.14 -0.99 -15.77
C ASP A 91 2.57 -1.56 -14.45
N VAL A 92 1.37 -1.11 -14.04
CA VAL A 92 0.72 -1.51 -12.80
C VAL A 92 -0.27 -2.64 -13.08
N VAL A 93 0.29 -3.85 -13.06
CA VAL A 93 -0.44 -5.11 -13.23
C VAL A 93 0.01 -6.08 -12.14
N VAL A 94 -0.93 -6.83 -11.55
CA VAL A 94 -0.64 -7.83 -10.52
C VAL A 94 -0.93 -9.22 -11.07
N GLU A 95 -0.04 -9.73 -11.91
CA GLU A 95 -0.19 -11.03 -12.55
C GLU A 95 1.16 -11.73 -12.72
N LYS A 96 1.16 -13.04 -12.98
CA LYS A 96 2.41 -13.79 -13.10
C LYS A 96 3.30 -13.22 -14.20
N GLY A 97 4.51 -12.80 -13.83
CA GLY A 97 5.50 -12.21 -14.73
C GLY A 97 5.45 -10.68 -14.80
N SER A 98 4.51 -10.03 -14.11
CA SER A 98 4.54 -8.58 -13.94
C SER A 98 5.59 -8.14 -12.92
N ARG A 99 6.01 -6.88 -12.98
CA ARG A 99 7.01 -6.33 -12.06
C ARG A 99 6.58 -6.42 -10.59
N ILE A 100 5.31 -6.12 -10.30
CA ILE A 100 4.75 -6.21 -8.95
C ILE A 100 4.74 -7.66 -8.46
N TYR A 101 4.33 -8.61 -9.32
CA TYR A 101 4.26 -10.03 -8.95
C TYR A 101 5.65 -10.58 -8.63
N GLU A 102 6.65 -10.26 -9.45
CA GLU A 102 8.04 -10.67 -9.22
C GLU A 102 8.58 -10.06 -7.92
N ALA A 103 8.36 -8.76 -7.70
CA ALA A 103 8.80 -8.07 -6.49
C ALA A 103 8.23 -8.71 -5.21
N LEU A 104 6.93 -9.02 -5.19
CA LEU A 104 6.29 -9.67 -4.04
C LEU A 104 6.88 -11.06 -3.78
N ASN A 105 7.22 -11.83 -4.82
CA ASN A 105 7.90 -13.13 -4.66
C ASN A 105 9.35 -13.01 -4.20
N GLU A 106 10.02 -11.90 -4.50
CA GLU A 106 11.34 -11.55 -3.94
C GLU A 106 11.26 -11.08 -2.47
N GLY A 107 10.07 -10.99 -1.89
CA GLY A 107 9.85 -10.54 -0.51
C GLY A 107 9.80 -9.03 -0.34
N ALA A 108 9.62 -8.27 -1.44
CA ALA A 108 9.30 -6.85 -1.39
C ALA A 108 7.91 -6.61 -0.78
N ALA A 109 7.66 -5.37 -0.39
CA ALA A 109 6.32 -4.89 -0.07
C ALA A 109 5.87 -3.91 -1.15
N VAL A 110 4.58 -3.87 -1.46
CA VAL A 110 4.05 -3.00 -2.52
C VAL A 110 2.89 -2.19 -1.99
N VAL A 111 3.01 -0.87 -1.97
CA VAL A 111 1.87 0.02 -1.75
C VAL A 111 1.13 0.16 -3.07
N LEU A 112 -0.14 -0.23 -3.10
CA LEU A 112 -0.95 -0.28 -4.32
C LEU A 112 -2.14 0.66 -4.19
N HIS A 113 -2.37 1.47 -5.23
CA HIS A 113 -3.60 2.24 -5.39
C HIS A 113 -4.74 1.33 -5.86
N VAL A 114 -5.85 1.33 -5.12
CA VAL A 114 -7.08 0.61 -5.41
C VAL A 114 -8.30 1.49 -5.13
N PHE A 115 -9.50 1.00 -5.41
CA PHE A 115 -10.74 1.65 -5.00
C PHE A 115 -11.40 0.91 -3.83
N LEU A 116 -11.84 1.67 -2.83
CA LEU A 116 -12.68 1.24 -1.71
C LEU A 116 -13.78 2.31 -1.57
N GLU A 117 -14.72 2.31 -2.52
CA GLU A 117 -15.67 3.41 -2.84
C GLU A 117 -15.02 4.71 -3.35
N VAL A 118 -13.88 5.06 -2.78
CA VAL A 118 -13.00 6.16 -3.14
C VAL A 118 -11.58 5.63 -3.43
N ALA A 119 -10.71 6.49 -3.95
CA ALA A 119 -9.29 6.17 -4.12
C ALA A 119 -8.65 5.82 -2.77
N HIS A 120 -7.92 4.70 -2.71
CA HIS A 120 -7.38 4.14 -1.48
C HIS A 120 -6.02 3.47 -1.70
N TYR A 121 -5.18 3.44 -0.67
CA TYR A 121 -3.89 2.74 -0.74
C TYR A 121 -3.81 1.62 0.29
N VAL A 122 -3.41 0.45 -0.19
CA VAL A 122 -3.21 -0.75 0.62
C VAL A 122 -1.78 -1.27 0.50
N LEU A 123 -1.34 -2.08 1.45
CA LEU A 123 -0.01 -2.71 1.41
C LEU A 123 -0.11 -4.19 1.02
N LEU A 124 0.41 -4.57 -0.14
CA LEU A 124 0.62 -5.96 -0.51
C LEU A 124 1.93 -6.47 0.11
N THR A 125 1.87 -7.67 0.71
CA THR A 125 2.99 -8.30 1.42
C THR A 125 3.38 -9.66 0.89
N GLY A 126 2.62 -10.19 -0.08
CA GLY A 126 2.97 -11.40 -0.82
C GLY A 126 1.86 -11.86 -1.75
N ILE A 127 2.07 -13.02 -2.36
CA ILE A 127 1.08 -13.71 -3.21
C ILE A 127 0.97 -15.16 -2.74
N GLU A 128 -0.26 -15.65 -2.63
CA GLU A 128 -0.57 -17.05 -2.31
C GLU A 128 -1.57 -17.59 -3.34
N GLY A 129 -1.06 -18.43 -4.25
CA GLY A 129 -1.85 -18.97 -5.35
C GLY A 129 -2.33 -17.86 -6.30
N ASP A 130 -3.64 -17.66 -6.36
CA ASP A 130 -4.34 -16.67 -7.18
C ASP A 130 -4.74 -15.43 -6.39
N LYS A 131 -4.18 -15.21 -5.19
CA LYS A 131 -4.52 -14.10 -4.32
C LYS A 131 -3.29 -13.28 -3.93
N ALA A 132 -3.44 -11.97 -3.96
CA ALA A 132 -2.53 -11.07 -3.28
C ALA A 132 -2.88 -11.04 -1.78
N ILE A 133 -1.85 -11.13 -0.94
CA ILE A 133 -1.96 -10.99 0.50
C ILE A 133 -1.69 -9.53 0.83
N LEU A 134 -2.65 -8.85 1.48
CA LEU A 134 -2.55 -7.41 1.72
C LEU A 134 -3.03 -6.99 3.11
N PHE A 135 -2.55 -5.83 3.52
CA PHE A 135 -3.01 -5.11 4.71
C PHE A 135 -3.68 -3.81 4.25
N ASP A 136 -4.99 -3.75 4.49
CA ASP A 136 -5.77 -2.52 4.36
C ASP A 136 -5.66 -1.71 5.66
N PRO A 137 -5.15 -0.46 5.63
CA PRO A 137 -5.12 0.39 6.81
C PRO A 137 -6.51 0.87 7.27
N TYR A 138 -7.55 0.75 6.44
CA TYR A 138 -8.93 1.00 6.81
C TYR A 138 -9.52 -0.27 7.44
N TYR A 139 -9.54 -0.30 8.77
CA TYR A 139 -10.11 -1.42 9.51
C TYR A 139 -11.57 -1.12 9.86
N GLU A 140 -12.46 -1.93 9.32
CA GLU A 140 -13.86 -2.00 9.71
C GLU A 140 -14.15 -3.33 10.41
N GLU A 141 -15.17 -3.34 11.29
CA GLU A 141 -15.66 -4.53 11.97
C GLU A 141 -16.98 -4.97 11.35
N GLU A 142 -17.18 -6.28 11.24
CA GLU A 142 -18.44 -6.88 10.79
C GLU A 142 -19.54 -6.54 11.79
N GLY A 143 -20.66 -5.99 11.32
CA GLY A 143 -21.78 -5.62 12.20
C GLY A 143 -22.35 -4.22 11.99
N THR A 144 -21.84 -3.47 11.01
CA THR A 144 -22.49 -2.27 10.50
C THR A 144 -23.12 -2.57 9.13
N PRO A 145 -24.45 -2.79 9.05
CA PRO A 145 -25.11 -3.30 7.84
C PRO A 145 -24.90 -2.48 6.56
N GLU A 146 -24.56 -1.19 6.70
CA GLU A 146 -24.26 -0.28 5.59
C GLU A 146 -22.87 -0.52 4.97
N PHE A 147 -21.95 -1.16 5.69
CA PHE A 147 -20.54 -1.37 5.31
C PHE A 147 -20.16 -2.86 5.14
N ASP A 148 -21.09 -3.78 5.42
CA ASP A 148 -20.81 -5.22 5.26
C ASP A 148 -20.71 -5.66 3.77
N ALA A 149 -20.97 -4.78 2.80
CA ALA A 149 -20.93 -5.12 1.37
C ALA A 149 -19.56 -5.65 0.92
N GLU A 150 -18.48 -5.10 1.47
CA GLU A 150 -17.11 -5.57 1.26
C GLU A 150 -16.96 -7.05 1.67
N TYR A 151 -17.53 -7.43 2.81
CA TYR A 151 -17.42 -8.77 3.42
C TYR A 151 -18.03 -9.88 2.55
N TYR A 152 -19.06 -9.54 1.77
CA TYR A 152 -19.77 -10.49 0.93
C TYR A 152 -19.34 -10.43 -0.54
N THR A 153 -18.41 -9.56 -0.89
CA THR A 153 -17.97 -9.36 -2.27
C THR A 153 -17.03 -10.49 -2.70
N GLU A 154 -17.39 -11.15 -3.80
CA GLU A 154 -16.63 -12.29 -4.33
C GLU A 154 -15.17 -11.90 -4.62
N GLY A 155 -14.23 -12.74 -4.20
CA GLY A 155 -12.80 -12.54 -4.44
C GLY A 155 -12.09 -11.69 -3.39
N ILE A 156 -12.75 -11.31 -2.30
CA ILE A 156 -12.19 -10.67 -1.11
C ILE A 156 -12.32 -11.64 0.07
N PHE A 157 -11.26 -11.77 0.87
CA PHE A 157 -11.20 -12.68 2.01
C PHE A 157 -10.56 -11.97 3.20
N PHE A 158 -11.10 -12.17 4.39
CA PHE A 158 -10.63 -11.51 5.61
C PHE A 158 -9.63 -12.40 6.37
N ILE A 159 -8.61 -11.78 6.94
CA ILE A 159 -7.54 -12.46 7.71
C ILE A 159 -7.46 -11.81 9.09
N ASN A 160 -7.65 -12.58 10.15
CA ASN A 160 -7.74 -12.05 11.53
C ASN A 160 -6.53 -12.40 12.41
N ASP A 161 -5.63 -13.25 11.94
CA ASP A 161 -4.54 -13.84 12.73
C ASP A 161 -3.13 -13.41 12.26
N GLN A 162 -3.04 -12.49 11.29
CA GLN A 162 -1.76 -12.03 10.70
C GLN A 162 -1.49 -10.52 10.87
N PRO A 163 -1.53 -9.96 12.10
CA PRO A 163 -1.48 -8.52 12.34
C PRO A 163 -0.16 -7.83 11.96
N LYS A 164 0.86 -8.60 11.56
CA LYS A 164 2.18 -8.13 11.10
C LYS A 164 2.36 -8.22 9.58
N ARG A 165 1.35 -8.71 8.86
CA ARG A 165 1.45 -9.09 7.45
C ARG A 165 0.21 -8.73 6.63
N ALA A 166 -0.98 -9.04 7.12
CA ALA A 166 -2.20 -8.89 6.34
C ALA A 166 -3.47 -8.91 7.20
N ASN A 167 -4.51 -8.25 6.70
CA ASN A 167 -5.89 -8.39 7.18
C ASN A 167 -6.87 -8.75 6.04
N ARG A 168 -6.38 -8.86 4.81
CA ARG A 168 -7.14 -9.26 3.62
C ARG A 168 -6.32 -10.15 2.69
N ALA A 169 -7.02 -10.94 1.90
CA ALA A 169 -6.52 -11.50 0.65
C ALA A 169 -7.51 -11.18 -0.46
N VAL A 170 -6.99 -10.75 -1.62
CA VAL A 170 -7.82 -10.37 -2.77
C VAL A 170 -7.34 -11.11 -4.00
N THR A 171 -8.26 -11.65 -4.79
CA THR A 171 -7.90 -12.36 -6.03
C THR A 171 -7.16 -11.45 -7.02
N LEU A 172 -6.18 -12.00 -7.73
CA LEU A 172 -5.44 -11.26 -8.75
C LEU A 172 -6.36 -10.78 -9.87
N GLU A 173 -7.37 -11.58 -10.24
CA GLU A 173 -8.37 -11.18 -11.23
C GLU A 173 -9.10 -9.90 -10.82
N ARG A 174 -9.61 -9.85 -9.58
CA ARG A 174 -10.29 -8.67 -9.02
C ARG A 174 -9.39 -7.42 -9.04
N LEU A 175 -8.17 -7.53 -8.53
CA LEU A 175 -7.23 -6.38 -8.51
C LEU A 175 -7.07 -5.79 -9.91
N ASN A 176 -6.93 -6.63 -10.95
CA ASN A 176 -6.64 -6.16 -12.30
C ASN A 176 -7.85 -5.62 -13.09
N ARG A 177 -9.05 -5.57 -12.49
CA ARG A 177 -10.24 -5.02 -13.15
C ARG A 177 -10.13 -3.52 -13.41
N PHE A 178 -10.87 -3.08 -14.43
CA PHE A 178 -10.90 -1.68 -14.90
C PHE A 178 -12.01 -0.86 -14.24
N THR A 179 -12.89 -1.51 -13.51
CA THR A 179 -13.93 -0.89 -12.68
C THR A 179 -13.34 -0.38 -11.35
N LYS A 180 -14.15 0.34 -10.57
CA LYS A 180 -13.73 1.02 -9.34
C LYS A 180 -14.49 0.49 -8.12
N ASP A 181 -14.85 -0.79 -8.16
CA ASP A 181 -15.44 -1.50 -7.03
C ASP A 181 -14.36 -1.89 -6.01
N TYR A 182 -14.75 -2.54 -4.91
CA TYR A 182 -13.85 -2.89 -3.81
C TYR A 182 -12.59 -3.64 -4.28
N TYR A 183 -11.43 -3.04 -3.96
CA TYR A 183 -10.07 -3.45 -4.30
C TYR A 183 -9.74 -3.55 -5.79
N GLU A 184 -10.55 -3.00 -6.68
CA GLU A 184 -10.22 -2.96 -8.11
C GLU A 184 -9.27 -1.80 -8.39
N MET A 185 -8.30 -1.96 -9.30
CA MET A 185 -7.32 -0.91 -9.60
C MET A 185 -7.84 0.18 -10.54
N GLY A 186 -8.95 -0.06 -11.24
CA GLY A 186 -9.48 0.86 -12.24
C GLY A 186 -8.72 0.85 -13.57
N GLU A 187 -9.02 1.82 -14.41
CA GLU A 187 -8.35 2.05 -15.69
C GLU A 187 -6.88 2.42 -15.51
N TYR A 188 -6.03 2.15 -16.50
CA TYR A 188 -4.58 2.34 -16.39
C TYR A 188 -4.20 3.77 -15.99
N GLU A 189 -4.92 4.77 -16.47
CA GLU A 189 -4.66 6.19 -16.22
C GLU A 189 -4.66 6.58 -14.74
N CYS A 190 -5.34 5.80 -13.88
CA CYS A 190 -5.34 6.02 -12.43
C CYS A 190 -4.54 4.99 -11.64
N ARG A 191 -3.85 4.06 -12.29
CA ARG A 191 -3.08 3.03 -11.58
C ARG A 191 -1.70 3.55 -11.19
N GLU A 192 -1.33 3.23 -9.97
CA GLU A 192 0.02 3.47 -9.45
C GLU A 192 0.37 2.54 -8.31
N ALA A 193 1.67 2.31 -8.15
CA ALA A 193 2.20 1.47 -7.10
C ALA A 193 3.60 1.94 -6.68
N VAL A 194 3.94 1.74 -5.41
CA VAL A 194 5.30 1.89 -4.90
C VAL A 194 5.78 0.52 -4.44
N ILE A 195 6.81 0.00 -5.10
CA ILE A 195 7.50 -1.23 -4.68
C ILE A 195 8.61 -0.83 -3.72
N MET A 196 8.74 -1.55 -2.61
CA MET A 196 9.71 -1.29 -1.55
C MET A 196 10.49 -2.57 -1.25
N TYR A 197 11.81 -2.51 -1.38
CA TYR A 197 12.73 -3.62 -1.09
C TYR A 197 13.52 -3.34 0.17
N ASN A 198 13.77 -4.40 0.94
CA ASN A 198 14.92 -4.44 1.85
C ASN A 198 16.10 -5.08 1.11
N THR A 199 17.08 -4.27 0.71
CA THR A 199 18.23 -4.72 -0.09
C THR A 199 19.21 -5.59 0.70
N SER A 200 19.12 -5.59 2.04
CA SER A 200 19.90 -6.52 2.88
C SER A 200 19.40 -7.96 2.82
N LEU A 201 18.16 -8.18 2.35
CA LEU A 201 17.55 -9.51 2.23
C LEU A 201 17.85 -10.17 0.87
N LYS A 202 18.34 -9.41 -0.12
CA LYS A 202 18.76 -9.96 -1.41
C LYS A 202 20.06 -10.75 -1.18
N LYS A 203 19.98 -12.06 -1.44
CA LYS A 203 21.15 -12.96 -1.49
C LYS A 203 21.86 -12.87 -2.83
#